data_AF-A0A537U4L2-F1
#
_entry.id   AF-A0A537U4L2-F1
#
_cell.length_a   1.000
_cell.length_b   1.000
_cell.length_c   1.000
_cell.angle_alpha   90.00
_cell.angle_beta   90.00
_cell.angle_gamma   90.00
#
_symmetry.space_group_name_H-M   'P 1'
#
loop_
_entity.id
_entity.type
_entity.pdbx_description
1 polymer ?
#
loop_
_entity_poly.entity_id
_entity_poly.type
_entity_poly.pdbx_seq_one_letter_code
_entity_poly.pdbx_strand_id
1 'polypeptide(L)'
;MREQIGYCWQKAAEYAARAEEASDKETRELFIRFRNQWTSAAGRHESSPTPDVANATPSWPSSPRPQFGTSTWHTRPSDGLTRTTAERLGAA
;
A
#
# COMPACT_ATOMS: atom_id res chain seq x y z
N MET A 1 -16.80 1.02 -15.84
CA MET A 1 -17.09 -0.09 -14.88
C MET A 1 -16.62 -1.44 -15.41
N ARG A 2 -16.99 -1.87 -16.63
CA ARG A 2 -16.48 -3.10 -17.26
C ARG A 2 -14.94 -3.17 -17.37
N GLU A 3 -14.28 -2.05 -17.70
CA GLU A 3 -12.81 -1.99 -17.74
C GLU A 3 -12.16 -2.23 -16.37
N GLN A 4 -12.78 -1.73 -15.29
CA GLN A 4 -12.30 -1.94 -13.92
C GLN A 4 -12.49 -3.39 -13.48
N ILE A 5 -13.61 -4.03 -13.85
CA ILE A 5 -13.85 -5.46 -13.64
C ILE A 5 -12.79 -6.29 -14.38
N GLY A 6 -12.57 -5.99 -15.68
CA GLY A 6 -11.56 -6.67 -16.49
C GLY A 6 -10.15 -6.54 -15.94
N TYR A 7 -9.78 -5.34 -15.50
CA TYR A 7 -8.49 -5.09 -14.85
C TYR A 7 -8.31 -5.89 -13.55
N CYS A 8 -9.34 -5.96 -12.70
CA CYS A 8 -9.29 -6.76 -11.47
C CYS A 8 -9.11 -8.25 -11.78
N TRP A 9 -9.83 -8.78 -12.78
CA TRP A 9 -9.67 -10.17 -13.21
C TRP A 9 -8.29 -10.46 -13.78
N GLN A 10 -7.75 -9.54 -14.60
CA GLN A 10 -6.39 -9.65 -15.13
C GLN A 10 -5.35 -9.73 -14.00
N LYS A 11 -5.43 -8.84 -13.01
CA LYS A 11 -4.52 -8.87 -11.86
C LYS A 11 -4.69 -10.15 -11.03
N ALA A 12 -5.91 -10.62 -10.83
CA ALA A 12 -6.15 -11.89 -10.14
C ALA A 12 -5.47 -13.07 -10.88
N ALA A 13 -5.61 -13.14 -12.20
CA ALA A 13 -4.97 -14.18 -13.01
C ALA A 13 -3.44 -14.11 -12.94
N GLU A 14 -2.86 -12.91 -12.99
CA GLU A 14 -1.41 -12.72 -12.84
C GLU A 14 -0.88 -13.25 -11.51
N TYR A 15 -1.55 -12.94 -10.39
CA TYR A 15 -1.13 -13.44 -9.08
C TYR A 15 -1.41 -14.93 -8.90
N ALA A 16 -2.40 -15.50 -9.59
CA ALA A 16 -2.60 -16.94 -9.62
C ALA A 16 -1.41 -17.66 -10.30
N ALA A 17 -0.97 -17.17 -11.47
CA ALA A 17 0.20 -17.72 -12.15
C ALA A 17 1.48 -17.61 -11.29
N ARG A 18 1.72 -16.44 -10.69
CA ARG A 18 2.87 -16.25 -9.78
C ARG A 18 2.83 -17.16 -8.56
N ALA A 19 1.64 -17.49 -8.06
CA ALA A 19 1.49 -18.43 -6.95
C ALA A 19 1.81 -19.88 -7.36
N GLU A 20 1.60 -20.26 -8.63
CA GLU A 20 1.98 -21.56 -9.16
C GLU A 20 3.48 -21.67 -9.40
N GLU A 21 4.11 -20.57 -9.84
CA GLU A 21 5.57 -20.49 -10.05
C GLU A 21 6.37 -20.36 -8.75
N ALA A 22 5.74 -19.95 -7.65
CA ALA A 22 6.41 -19.74 -6.37
C ALA A 22 6.78 -21.07 -5.70
N SER A 23 8.08 -21.33 -5.59
CA SER A 23 8.64 -22.49 -4.86
C SER A 23 8.54 -22.35 -3.34
N ASP A 24 8.61 -21.13 -2.83
CA ASP A 24 8.51 -20.84 -1.41
C ASP A 24 7.04 -20.75 -0.95
N LYS A 25 6.75 -21.38 0.19
CA LYS A 25 5.39 -21.48 0.73
C LYS A 25 4.86 -20.10 1.13
N GLU A 26 5.65 -19.28 1.81
CA GLU A 26 5.19 -17.97 2.30
C GLU A 26 4.90 -17.03 1.14
N THR A 27 5.77 -17.03 0.13
CA THR A 27 5.62 -16.28 -1.11
C THR A 27 4.40 -16.73 -1.91
N ARG A 28 4.18 -18.04 -2.01
CA ARG A 28 2.97 -18.61 -2.63
C ARG A 28 1.70 -18.16 -1.91
N GLU A 29 1.68 -18.24 -0.59
CA GLU A 29 0.55 -17.80 0.22
C GLU A 29 0.29 -16.29 0.07
N LEU A 30 1.35 -15.48 -0.02
CA LEU A 30 1.24 -14.04 -0.28
C LEU A 30 0.56 -13.77 -1.62
N PHE A 31 0.97 -14.44 -2.70
CA PHE A 31 0.33 -14.29 -4.01
C PHE A 31 -1.13 -14.76 -4.01
N ILE A 32 -1.45 -15.85 -3.30
CA ILE A 32 -2.84 -16.30 -3.12
C ILE A 32 -3.69 -15.22 -2.42
N ARG A 33 -3.15 -14.55 -1.39
CA ARG A 33 -3.86 -13.45 -0.70
C ARG A 33 -4.12 -12.28 -1.66
N PHE A 34 -3.14 -11.90 -2.47
CA PHE A 34 -3.32 -10.85 -3.47
C PHE A 34 -4.36 -11.22 -4.54
N ARG A 35 -4.31 -12.45 -5.07
CA ARG A 35 -5.35 -12.97 -5.97
C ARG A 35 -6.75 -12.80 -5.37
N ASN A 36 -6.93 -13.24 -4.12
CA ASN A 36 -8.23 -13.19 -3.45
C ASN A 36 -8.74 -11.76 -3.26
N GLN A 37 -7.86 -10.79 -2.98
CA GLN A 37 -8.25 -9.39 -2.89
C GLN A 37 -8.75 -8.85 -4.23
N TRP A 38 -8.06 -9.16 -5.33
CA TRP A 38 -8.46 -8.74 -6.68
C TRP A 38 -9.76 -9.39 -7.13
N THR A 39 -9.96 -10.69 -6.87
CA THR A 39 -11.24 -11.37 -7.13
C THR A 39 -12.38 -10.73 -6.33
N SER A 40 -12.14 -10.39 -5.07
CA SER A 40 -13.15 -9.70 -4.23
C SER A 40 -13.45 -8.28 -4.74
N ALA A 41 -12.46 -7.58 -5.28
CA ALA A 41 -12.65 -6.26 -5.90
C ALA A 41 -13.48 -6.36 -7.19
N ALA A 42 -13.21 -7.36 -8.04
CA ALA A 42 -14.01 -7.62 -9.23
C ALA A 42 -15.48 -7.88 -8.87
N GLY A 43 -15.74 -8.75 -7.88
CA GLY A 43 -17.09 -9.04 -7.41
C GLY A 43 -17.82 -7.81 -6.86
N ARG A 44 -17.11 -6.89 -6.19
CA ARG A 44 -17.67 -5.61 -5.73
C ARG A 44 -18.06 -4.69 -6.89
N HIS A 45 -17.25 -4.63 -7.94
CA HIS A 45 -17.59 -3.84 -9.12
C HIS A 45 -18.74 -4.44 -9.94
N GLU A 46 -18.89 -5.76 -9.93
CA GLU A 46 -20.01 -6.46 -10.57
C GLU A 46 -21.31 -6.33 -9.77
N SER A 47 -21.22 -6.31 -8.45
CA SER A 47 -22.37 -6.22 -7.54
C SER A 47 -22.80 -4.79 -7.21
N SER A 48 -22.01 -3.77 -7.54
CA SER A 48 -22.37 -2.38 -7.26
C SER A 48 -23.44 -1.92 -8.26
N PRO A 49 -24.63 -1.51 -7.81
CA PRO A 49 -25.50 -0.72 -8.66
C PRO A 49 -24.76 0.57 -9.01
N THR A 50 -24.84 1.03 -10.25
CA THR A 50 -24.43 2.40 -10.60
C THR A 50 -25.17 3.35 -9.67
N PRO A 51 -24.48 4.12 -8.81
CA PRO A 51 -25.17 5.10 -7.98
C PRO A 51 -25.72 6.17 -8.91
N ASP A 52 -27.02 6.41 -8.82
CA ASP A 52 -27.62 7.61 -9.38
C ASP A 52 -26.92 8.81 -8.72
N VAL A 53 -26.10 9.51 -9.51
CA VAL A 53 -25.17 10.56 -9.07
C VAL A 53 -25.90 11.74 -8.40
N ALA A 54 -27.24 11.77 -8.46
CA ALA A 54 -28.04 12.85 -7.91
C ALA A 54 -28.23 12.86 -6.38
N ASN A 55 -27.99 11.75 -5.65
CA ASN A 55 -28.33 11.71 -4.21
C ASN A 55 -27.48 10.78 -3.33
N ALA A 56 -26.24 10.50 -3.71
CA ALA A 56 -25.33 9.75 -2.85
C ALA A 56 -24.64 10.69 -1.85
N THR A 57 -25.31 11.05 -0.76
CA THR A 57 -24.60 11.44 0.46
C THR A 57 -23.75 10.23 0.87
N PRO A 58 -22.41 10.35 0.93
CA PRO A 58 -21.57 9.21 1.28
C PRO A 58 -21.81 8.84 2.75
N SER A 59 -22.67 7.85 3.02
CA SER A 59 -22.82 7.23 4.33
C SER A 59 -21.68 6.25 4.59
N TRP A 60 -20.45 6.74 4.55
CA TRP A 60 -19.35 6.02 5.16
C TRP A 60 -19.54 6.11 6.69
N PRO A 61 -19.35 5.04 7.47
CA PRO A 61 -19.08 5.23 8.89
C PRO A 61 -17.86 6.14 8.94
N SER A 62 -17.97 7.27 9.64
CA SER A 62 -16.86 8.20 9.82
C SER A 62 -15.71 7.43 10.47
N SER A 63 -14.76 6.96 9.65
CA SER A 63 -13.51 6.42 10.16
C SER A 63 -12.83 7.54 10.94
N PRO A 64 -12.45 7.32 12.21
CA PRO A 64 -11.72 8.34 12.94
C PRO A 64 -10.46 8.68 12.13
N ARG A 65 -10.25 9.99 11.89
CA ARG A 65 -9.00 10.49 11.30
C ARG A 65 -7.85 9.79 12.02
N PRO A 66 -6.91 9.13 11.30
CA PRO A 66 -5.68 8.72 11.92
C PRO A 66 -4.99 10.00 12.37
N GLN A 67 -5.08 10.30 13.66
CA GLN A 67 -4.15 11.21 14.29
C GLN A 67 -2.81 10.50 14.17
N PHE A 68 -1.98 10.95 13.23
CA PHE A 68 -0.58 10.61 13.22
C PHE A 68 0.01 11.26 14.48
N GLY A 69 -0.12 10.53 15.58
CA GLY A 69 0.54 10.81 16.83
C GLY A 69 2.04 10.87 16.62
N THR A 70 2.68 11.67 17.43
CA THR A 70 4.11 11.84 17.64
C THR A 70 4.83 10.51 17.86
N SER A 71 5.01 9.77 16.77
CA SER A 71 5.75 8.54 16.72
C SER A 71 7.24 8.88 16.78
N THR A 72 7.85 8.55 17.92
CA THR A 72 9.28 8.74 18.21
C THR A 72 10.20 7.85 17.38
N TRP A 73 9.66 7.04 16.46
CA TRP A 73 10.40 6.13 15.58
C TRP A 73 11.31 6.84 14.57
N HIS A 74 11.17 8.16 14.39
CA HIS A 74 12.06 8.97 13.55
C HIS A 74 13.27 9.56 14.29
N THR A 75 13.41 9.39 15.61
CA THR A 75 14.57 9.91 16.34
C THR A 75 15.78 9.00 16.11
N ARG A 76 16.47 9.22 14.98
CA ARG A 76 17.89 8.87 14.86
C ARG A 76 18.65 9.75 15.86
N PRO A 77 19.41 9.21 16.81
CA PRO A 77 20.28 10.03 17.64
C PRO A 77 21.37 10.62 16.75
N SER A 78 21.34 11.94 16.57
CA SER A 78 22.49 12.70 16.06
C SER A 78 23.40 13.08 17.22
N ASP A 79 23.78 12.10 18.04
CA ASP A 79 24.87 12.26 19.00
C ASP A 79 26.16 11.81 18.32
N GLY A 80 26.94 12.78 17.87
CA GLY A 80 28.21 12.52 17.20
C GLY A 80 28.72 13.63 16.30
N LEU A 81 28.08 14.80 16.24
CA LEU A 81 28.75 15.99 15.66
C LEU A 81 29.75 16.54 16.69
N THR A 82 30.82 15.78 16.94
CA THR A 82 32.04 16.32 17.52
C THR A 82 32.54 17.41 16.60
N ARG A 83 32.35 18.64 17.08
CA ARG A 83 32.99 19.86 16.65
C ARG A 83 34.50 19.64 16.62
N THR A 84 35.05 19.32 15.46
CA THR A 84 36.48 19.46 15.19
C THR A 84 36.67 20.69 14.32
N THR A 85 36.68 21.87 14.95
CA THR A 85 37.36 23.03 14.39
C THR A 85 38.85 22.71 14.48
N ALA A 86 39.35 21.93 13.52
CA ALA A 86 40.79 21.77 13.31
C ALA A 86 41.32 23.09 12.74
N GLU A 87 42.39 23.52 13.34
CA GLU A 87 42.95 24.84 13.25
C GLU A 87 43.51 25.15 11.86
N ARG A 88 43.43 26.44 11.55
CA ARG A 88 44.33 27.19 10.67
C ARG A 88 45.78 26.69 10.86
N LEU A 89 46.47 26.23 9.81
CA LEU A 89 47.89 26.48 9.49
C LEU A 89 48.37 25.62 8.30
N GLY A 90 49.17 26.26 7.42
CA GLY A 90 49.82 25.69 6.24
C GLY A 90 49.63 26.61 5.03
N ALA A 91 50.25 27.79 4.93
CA ALA A 91 51.69 28.01 4.69
C ALA A 91 52.21 27.24 3.47
N ALA A 92 52.10 27.87 2.30
CA ALA A 92 53.15 28.00 1.28
C ALA A 92 52.79 29.17 0.36
#